data_AF-A0AAU7JVQ0-F1
#
_entry.id   AF-A0AAU7JVQ0-F1
#
_cell.length_a   1.000
_cell.length_b   1.000
_cell.length_c   1.000
_cell.angle_alpha   90.00
_cell.angle_beta   90.00
_cell.angle_gamma   90.00
#
_symmetry.space_group_name_H-M   'P 1'
#
loop_
_entity.id
_entity.type
_entity.pdbx_description
1 polymer ?
#
loop_
_entity_poly.entity_id
_entity_poly.type
_entity_poly.pdbx_seq_one_letter_code
_entity_poly.pdbx_strand_id
1 'polypeptide(L)'
;MPPAQVGPEALRVLGAALGSLGECARSGADEVLSHFPDAGDRELQSVLDDHLDQVADLLREVDSCATEVGARLRLSTAADAPARGPALRDARSIPADEQSAPGPSARVRNSR
;
A
#
# COMPACT_ATOMS: atom_id res chain seq x y z
N MET A 1 -18.14 7.91 25.29
CA MET A 1 -17.51 8.89 24.38
C MET A 1 -17.62 8.32 22.97
N PRO A 2 -18.22 9.00 21.98
CA PRO A 2 -18.22 8.50 20.61
C PRO A 2 -16.79 8.50 20.04
N PRO A 3 -16.43 7.56 19.16
CA PRO A 3 -15.12 7.56 18.52
C PRO A 3 -14.97 8.83 17.67
N ALA A 4 -13.80 9.48 17.78
CA ALA A 4 -13.45 10.56 16.87
C ALA A 4 -13.41 10.00 15.44
N GLN A 5 -14.08 10.66 14.51
CA GLN A 5 -13.97 10.31 13.10
C GLN A 5 -12.58 10.74 12.62
N VAL A 6 -11.71 9.76 12.33
CA VAL A 6 -10.37 10.00 11.81
C VAL A 6 -10.43 9.90 10.29
N GLY A 7 -10.06 10.97 9.61
CA GLY A 7 -10.02 10.99 8.14
C GLY A 7 -8.92 10.08 7.57
N PRO A 8 -9.06 9.64 6.31
CA PRO A 8 -8.12 8.70 5.69
C PRO A 8 -6.69 9.24 5.62
N GLU A 9 -6.50 10.56 5.51
CA GLU A 9 -5.17 11.17 5.52
C GLU A 9 -4.46 11.00 6.87
N ALA A 10 -5.17 11.19 7.98
CA ALA A 10 -4.61 10.99 9.31
C ALA A 10 -4.21 9.52 9.55
N LEU A 11 -4.96 8.56 8.99
CA LEU A 11 -4.60 7.14 9.04
C LEU A 11 -3.35 6.82 8.21
N ARG A 12 -3.16 7.47 7.05
CA ARG A 12 -1.92 7.33 6.26
C ARG A 12 -0.71 7.87 7.01
N VAL A 13 -0.83 9.07 7.58
CA VAL A 13 0.24 9.68 8.38
C VAL A 13 0.59 8.80 9.57
N LEU A 14 -0.42 8.28 10.29
CA LEU A 14 -0.19 7.35 11.40
C LEU A 14 0.49 6.05 10.94
N GLY A 15 0.05 5.48 9.82
CA GLY A 15 0.68 4.29 9.24
C GLY A 15 2.15 4.51 8.85
N ALA A 16 2.48 5.69 8.31
CA ALA A 16 3.87 6.06 8.01
C ALA A 16 4.71 6.23 9.29
N ALA A 17 4.16 6.90 10.32
CA ALA A 17 4.83 7.06 11.61
C ALA A 17 5.10 5.71 12.30
N LEU A 18 4.16 4.76 12.23
CA LEU A 18 4.37 3.41 12.71
C LEU A 18 5.44 2.66 11.91
N GLY A 19 5.54 2.90 10.61
CA GLY A 19 6.65 2.39 9.79
C GLY A 19 8.01 2.87 10.31
N SER A 20 8.16 4.17 10.53
CA SER A 20 9.39 4.75 11.10
C SER A 20 9.68 4.24 12.52
N LEU A 21 8.65 4.03 13.34
CA LEU A 21 8.82 3.43 14.66
C LEU A 21 9.35 1.99 14.57
N GLY A 22 8.82 1.18 13.66
CA GLY A 22 9.28 -0.20 13.48
C GLY A 22 10.72 -0.27 12.98
N GLU A 23 11.10 0.58 12.04
CA GLU A 23 12.48 0.71 11.57
C GLU A 23 13.43 1.11 12.71
N CYS A 24 13.04 2.09 13.53
CA CYS A 24 13.81 2.52 14.69
C CYS A 24 13.97 1.39 15.72
N ALA A 25 12.88 0.67 16.03
CA ALA A 25 12.91 -0.44 16.98
C ALA A 25 13.80 -1.59 16.48
N ARG A 26 13.72 -1.93 15.19
CA ARG A 26 14.58 -2.92 14.56
C ARG A 26 16.06 -2.55 14.64
N SER A 27 16.40 -1.32 14.27
CA SER A 27 17.79 -0.82 14.39
C SER A 27 18.27 -0.86 15.83
N GLY A 28 17.43 -0.44 16.78
CA GLY A 28 17.76 -0.49 18.20
C GLY A 28 18.01 -1.90 18.71
N ALA A 29 17.25 -2.90 18.25
CA ALA A 29 17.46 -4.30 18.63
C ALA A 29 18.83 -4.80 18.17
N ASP A 30 19.21 -4.47 16.94
CA ASP A 30 20.52 -4.83 16.37
C ASP A 30 21.66 -4.10 17.09
N GLU A 31 21.49 -2.82 17.43
CA GLU A 31 22.47 -2.02 18.17
C GLU A 31 22.70 -2.55 19.59
N VAL A 32 21.63 -2.89 20.33
CA VAL A 32 21.73 -3.45 21.69
C VAL A 32 22.55 -4.73 21.70
N LEU A 33 22.28 -5.64 20.75
CA LEU A 33 23.01 -6.91 20.63
C LEU A 33 24.41 -6.74 20.02
N SER A 34 24.72 -5.60 19.43
CA SER A 34 26.07 -5.30 18.92
C SER A 34 27.00 -4.76 20.01
N HIS A 35 26.45 -4.35 21.16
CA HIS A 35 27.16 -3.69 22.24
C HIS A 35 27.02 -4.45 23.57
N PHE A 36 27.61 -5.65 23.65
CA PHE A 36 27.73 -6.38 24.91
C PHE A 36 28.89 -5.83 25.76
N PRO A 37 28.62 -5.21 26.91
CA PRO A 37 29.65 -4.76 27.83
C PRO A 37 30.28 -5.95 28.55
N ASP A 38 31.57 -5.88 28.84
CA ASP A 38 32.23 -6.78 29.79
C ASP A 38 32.13 -6.18 31.20
N ALA A 39 31.41 -6.85 32.08
CA ALA A 39 31.20 -6.44 33.46
C ALA A 39 32.31 -6.92 34.42
N GLY A 40 33.19 -7.83 34.00
CA GLY A 40 34.28 -8.39 34.80
C GLY A 40 33.86 -9.34 35.93
N ASP A 41 32.57 -9.41 36.26
CA ASP A 41 31.97 -10.37 37.18
C ASP A 41 31.01 -11.31 36.45
N ARG A 42 31.11 -12.61 36.72
CA ARG A 42 30.37 -13.63 35.97
C ARG A 42 28.87 -13.59 36.24
N GLU A 43 28.46 -13.33 37.48
CA GLU A 43 27.04 -13.30 37.84
C GLU A 43 26.38 -12.04 37.25
N LEU A 44 27.06 -10.90 37.37
CA LEU A 44 26.64 -9.66 36.74
C LEU A 44 26.59 -9.76 35.21
N GLN A 45 27.58 -10.38 34.59
CA GLN A 45 27.60 -10.60 33.13
C GLN A 45 26.37 -11.42 32.69
N SER A 46 26.06 -12.52 33.39
CA SER A 46 24.89 -13.34 33.07
C SER A 46 23.59 -12.55 33.15
N VAL A 47 23.41 -11.77 34.22
CA VAL A 47 22.20 -10.94 34.39
C VAL A 47 22.11 -9.85 33.32
N LEU A 48 23.24 -9.26 32.94
CA LEU A 48 23.33 -8.25 31.90
C LEU A 48 22.98 -8.83 30.52
N ASP A 49 23.56 -9.97 30.17
CA ASP A 49 23.29 -10.66 28.90
C ASP A 49 21.80 -11.00 28.80
N ASP A 50 21.22 -11.60 29.85
CA ASP A 50 19.79 -11.95 29.90
C ASP A 50 18.88 -10.72 29.74
N HIS A 51 19.26 -9.56 30.30
CA HIS A 51 18.49 -8.32 30.15
C HIS A 51 18.62 -7.72 28.76
N LEU A 52 19.81 -7.74 28.16
CA LEU A 52 20.02 -7.21 26.81
C LEU A 52 19.26 -8.04 25.77
N ASP A 53 19.21 -9.36 25.94
CA ASP A 53 18.38 -10.25 25.13
C ASP A 53 16.89 -9.89 25.26
N GLN A 54 16.39 -9.71 26.49
CA GLN A 54 15.00 -9.28 26.71
C GLN A 54 14.67 -7.92 26.08
N VAL A 55 15.60 -6.96 26.15
CA VAL A 55 15.42 -5.64 25.51
C VAL A 55 15.35 -5.79 23.99
N ALA A 56 16.23 -6.60 23.40
CA ALA A 56 16.21 -6.84 21.96
C ALA A 56 14.91 -7.53 21.51
N ASP A 57 14.41 -8.49 22.28
CA ASP A 57 13.15 -9.17 21.98
C ASP A 57 11.96 -8.22 22.08
N LEU A 58 11.90 -7.36 23.10
CA LEU A 58 10.85 -6.33 23.20
C LEU A 58 10.88 -5.34 22.02
N LEU A 59 12.07 -4.94 21.57
CA LEU A 59 12.21 -4.07 20.40
C LEU A 59 11.72 -4.75 19.11
N ARG A 60 11.97 -6.06 18.96
CA ARG A 60 11.43 -6.86 17.84
C ARG A 60 9.91 -6.98 17.90
N GLU A 61 9.33 -7.14 19.10
CA GLU A 61 7.88 -7.13 19.28
C GLU A 61 7.26 -5.79 18.88
N VAL A 62 7.91 -4.67 19.23
CA VAL A 62 7.49 -3.33 18.80
C VAL A 62 7.53 -3.19 17.28
N ASP A 63 8.61 -3.62 16.61
CA ASP A 63 8.70 -3.63 15.14
C ASP A 63 7.56 -4.45 14.51
N SER A 64 7.33 -5.66 15.01
CA SER A 64 6.25 -6.53 14.52
C SER A 64 4.88 -5.87 14.67
N CYS A 65 4.58 -5.33 15.85
CA CYS A 65 3.30 -4.68 16.14
C CYS A 65 3.11 -3.41 15.29
N ALA A 66 4.14 -2.58 15.18
CA ALA A 66 4.09 -1.35 14.39
C ALA A 66 3.90 -1.64 12.89
N THR A 67 4.61 -2.66 12.37
CA THR A 67 4.47 -3.13 10.99
C THR A 67 3.07 -3.67 10.71
N GLU A 68 2.52 -4.49 11.61
CA GLU A 68 1.18 -5.07 11.47
C GLU A 68 0.09 -3.98 11.48
N VAL A 69 0.12 -3.09 12.47
CA VAL A 69 -0.87 -2.00 12.56
C VAL A 69 -0.73 -1.05 11.37
N GLY A 70 0.49 -0.67 11.00
CA GLY A 70 0.76 0.18 9.83
C GLY A 70 0.29 -0.45 8.52
N ALA A 71 0.42 -1.77 8.34
CA ALA A 71 -0.12 -2.50 7.20
C ALA A 71 -1.67 -2.44 7.17
N ARG A 72 -2.33 -2.69 8.30
CA ARG A 72 -3.80 -2.62 8.40
C ARG A 72 -4.34 -1.22 8.07
N LEU A 73 -3.68 -0.16 8.55
CA LEU A 73 -4.03 1.24 8.24
C LEU A 73 -3.85 1.58 6.75
N ARG A 74 -2.81 1.07 6.10
CA ARG A 74 -2.62 1.24 4.65
C ARG A 74 -3.73 0.54 3.86
N LEU A 75 -4.09 -0.69 4.23
CA LEU A 75 -5.18 -1.43 3.59
C LEU A 75 -6.54 -0.71 3.74
N SER A 76 -6.84 -0.18 4.92
CA SER A 76 -8.11 0.53 5.15
C SER A 76 -8.25 1.80 4.30
N THR A 77 -7.13 2.51 4.05
CA THR A 77 -7.14 3.73 3.22
C THR A 77 -7.08 3.45 1.72
N ALA A 78 -6.63 2.26 1.31
CA ALA A 78 -6.62 1.83 -0.09
C ALA A 78 -8.03 1.42 -0.57
N ALA A 79 -8.85 0.85 0.31
CA ALA A 79 -10.23 0.46 0.00
C ALA A 79 -11.17 1.65 -0.30
N ASP A 80 -10.84 2.85 0.19
CA ASP A 80 -11.59 4.10 -0.04
C ASP A 80 -11.19 4.81 -1.35
N ALA A 81 -10.23 4.29 -2.12
CA ALA A 81 -9.91 4.84 -3.42
C ALA A 81 -11.03 4.48 -4.41
N PRO A 82 -11.75 5.46 -5.02
CA PRO A 82 -12.75 5.14 -6.01
C PRO A 82 -12.04 4.42 -7.15
N ALA A 83 -12.52 3.22 -7.47
CA ALA A 83 -12.13 2.51 -8.67
C ALA A 83 -12.36 3.44 -9.87
N ARG A 84 -11.31 4.12 -10.33
CA ARG A 84 -11.28 4.71 -11.66
C ARG A 84 -11.28 3.53 -12.62
N GLY A 85 -12.48 3.01 -12.90
CA GLY A 85 -12.69 2.07 -13.99
C GLY A 85 -12.15 2.70 -15.27
N PRO A 86 -11.59 1.90 -16.20
CA PRO A 86 -11.20 2.42 -17.49
C PRO A 86 -12.48 2.96 -18.14
N ALA A 87 -12.59 4.27 -18.25
CA ALA A 87 -13.56 4.92 -19.11
C ALA A 87 -13.28 4.40 -20.52
N LEU A 88 -14.05 3.40 -20.94
CA LEU A 88 -14.13 2.97 -22.33
C LEU A 88 -14.49 4.25 -23.10
N ARG A 89 -13.53 4.79 -23.84
CA ARG A 89 -13.77 5.87 -24.78
C ARG A 89 -14.90 5.42 -25.69
N ASP A 90 -16.07 6.04 -25.55
CA ASP A 90 -17.08 6.13 -26.59
C ASP A 90 -16.44 6.83 -27.80
N ALA A 91 -15.74 6.05 -28.62
CA ALA A 91 -15.22 6.45 -29.91
C ALA A 91 -16.03 5.72 -30.98
N ARG A 92 -17.33 6.06 -31.08
CA ARG A 92 -18.14 5.81 -32.27
C ARG A 92 -19.08 6.97 -32.53
N SER A 93 -18.50 8.15 -32.79
CA SER A 93 -19.11 9.12 -33.69
C SER A 93 -18.77 8.66 -35.12
N ILE A 94 -19.66 7.88 -35.73
CA ILE A 94 -19.64 7.65 -37.19
C ILE A 94 -20.58 8.71 -37.79
N PRO A 95 -20.11 9.59 -38.69
CA PRO A 95 -20.98 10.54 -39.37
C PRO A 95 -21.91 9.81 -40.34
N ALA A 96 -23.15 10.29 -40.39
CA ALA A 96 -24.18 9.86 -41.33
C ALA A 96 -23.78 10.24 -42.76
N ASP A 97 -23.63 9.23 -43.63
CA ASP A 97 -23.68 9.40 -45.08
C ASP A 97 -24.68 8.36 -45.63
N GLU A 98 -25.96 8.65 -45.42
CA GLU A 98 -27.07 8.04 -46.16
C GLU A 98 -27.67 9.12 -47.08
N GLN A 99 -27.11 9.26 -48.28
CA GLN A 99 -27.82 9.85 -49.41
C GLN A 99 -28.18 8.77 -50.41
N SER A 100 -29.37 8.24 -50.15
CA SER A 100 -30.21 7.45 -51.03
C SER A 100 -30.59 8.24 -52.28
N ALA A 101 -30.38 7.65 -53.47
CA ALA A 101 -31.37 7.73 -54.56
C ALA A 101 -31.16 6.60 -55.60
N PRO A 102 -32.24 6.08 -56.21
CA PRO A 102 -32.26 4.80 -56.91
C PRO A 102 -32.13 4.96 -58.43
N GLY A 103 -31.32 4.10 -59.06
CA GLY A 103 -31.26 4.00 -60.52
C GLY A 103 -32.39 3.13 -61.08
N PRO A 104 -33.16 3.60 -62.09
CA PRO A 104 -34.09 2.74 -62.80
C PRO A 104 -33.44 2.07 -64.02
N SER A 105 -33.54 0.75 -64.03
CA SER A 105 -33.84 -0.15 -65.15
C SER A 105 -33.45 0.25 -66.59
N ALA A 106 -32.50 -0.53 -67.12
CA ALA A 106 -32.53 -1.25 -68.39
C ALA A 106 -33.17 -0.60 -69.64
N ARG A 107 -32.34 -0.39 -70.68
CA ARG A 107 -32.76 -0.62 -72.07
C ARG A 107 -31.63 -1.13 -72.97
N VAL A 108 -31.84 -2.36 -73.41
CA VAL A 108 -31.35 -3.07 -74.60
C VAL A 108 -31.08 -2.16 -75.80
N ARG A 109 -29.95 -2.38 -76.50
CA ARG A 109 -29.91 -2.61 -77.97
C ARG A 109 -28.56 -3.14 -78.46
N ASN A 110 -28.64 -4.32 -79.09
CA ASN A 110 -27.67 -4.94 -79.99
C ASN A 110 -27.12 -3.97 -81.05
N SER A 111 -25.89 -4.18 -81.52
CA SER A 111 -25.63 -4.96 -82.75
C SER A 111 -24.16 -4.81 -83.20
N ARG A 112 -23.54 -5.97 -83.45
CA ARG A 112 -22.53 -6.34 -84.46
C ARG A 112 -21.46 -5.33 -84.86
#